data_AF-A0A6L9KWR5-F1
#
_entry.id   AF-A0A6L9KWR5-F1
#
_cell.length_a   1.000
_cell.length_b   1.000
_cell.length_c   1.000
_cell.angle_alpha   90.00
_cell.angle_beta   90.00
_cell.angle_gamma   90.00
#
_symmetry.space_group_name_H-M   'P 1'
#
loop_
_entity.id
_entity.type
_entity.pdbx_description
1 polymer ?
#
loop_
_entity_poly.entity_id
_entity_poly.type
_entity_poly.pdbx_seq_one_letter_code
_entity_poly.pdbx_strand_id
1 'polypeptide(L)'
;MKSKLFTTSLLASALLAGLAPSVAMAQGTNTPRIDQAQQAISARIQQGLASGHITPSEARELYRRDRDIDVRESRFKSDGRATEQERQQLRSDVNALSAEVERLIANRAVVTQPGSTPGIDNRQVNISQRIDEGVRAGRISQREARRLHSRERDVARLEVRFKRDGVVTQQERRQLQNQLTKLRQDVERAINNDRRGRGY
;
A
#
# COMPACT_ATOMS: atom_id res chain seq x y z
N MET A 1 -5.84 -32.95 -48.35
CA MET A 1 -4.71 -32.08 -47.92
C MET A 1 -4.86 -31.86 -46.42
N LYS A 2 -4.17 -32.67 -45.62
CA LYS A 2 -3.13 -32.30 -44.62
C LYS A 2 -3.61 -31.38 -43.49
N SER A 3 -3.88 -32.03 -42.35
CA SER A 3 -3.99 -31.49 -40.99
C SER A 3 -2.70 -30.81 -40.51
N LYS A 4 -2.82 -29.88 -39.54
CA LYS A 4 -1.71 -29.47 -38.67
C LYS A 4 -2.16 -29.53 -37.21
N LEU A 5 -1.53 -30.44 -36.49
CA LEU A 5 -1.62 -30.68 -35.06
C LEU A 5 -0.79 -29.62 -34.31
N PHE A 6 -1.29 -29.15 -33.16
CA PHE A 6 -0.50 -28.40 -32.20
C PHE A 6 0.18 -29.38 -31.24
N THR A 7 1.51 -29.42 -31.27
CA THR A 7 2.35 -30.18 -30.35
C THR A 7 3.60 -29.37 -30.01
N THR A 8 4.17 -29.67 -28.82
CA THR A 8 5.48 -29.27 -28.26
C THR A 8 5.50 -27.91 -27.52
N SER A 9 6.17 -27.68 -26.40
CA SER A 9 7.09 -28.45 -25.53
C SER A 9 7.37 -27.53 -24.29
N LEU A 10 7.26 -27.97 -23.04
CA LEU A 10 8.29 -28.60 -22.18
C LEU A 10 9.41 -27.63 -21.69
N LEU A 11 9.55 -27.56 -20.35
CA LEU A 11 10.69 -27.14 -19.50
C LEU A 11 11.29 -25.72 -19.61
N ALA A 12 11.29 -25.02 -18.48
CA ALA A 12 12.34 -24.06 -18.14
C ALA A 12 12.74 -24.24 -16.66
N SER A 13 13.59 -25.24 -16.40
CA SER A 13 14.44 -25.25 -15.22
C SER A 13 15.60 -24.29 -15.45
N ALA A 14 15.74 -23.27 -14.60
CA ALA A 14 16.94 -22.45 -14.54
C ALA A 14 17.55 -22.58 -13.13
N LEU A 15 18.44 -23.56 -12.98
CA LEU A 15 19.46 -23.59 -11.94
C LEU A 15 20.49 -22.50 -12.26
N LEU A 16 20.57 -21.45 -11.44
CA LEU A 16 21.74 -20.57 -11.40
C LEU A 16 22.59 -20.93 -10.18
N ALA A 17 23.61 -21.76 -10.41
CA ALA A 17 24.82 -21.78 -9.61
C ALA A 17 25.77 -20.73 -10.20
N GLY A 18 26.07 -19.69 -9.43
CA GLY A 18 26.99 -18.62 -9.83
C GLY A 18 27.64 -18.01 -8.61
N LEU A 19 28.97 -17.95 -8.63
CA LEU A 19 29.86 -17.47 -7.58
C LEU A 19 29.41 -16.12 -7.01
N ALA A 20 29.37 -16.00 -5.68
CA ALA A 20 29.15 -14.74 -5.01
C ALA A 20 30.46 -13.92 -4.95
N PRO A 21 30.60 -12.78 -5.64
CA PRO A 21 31.55 -11.78 -5.20
C PRO A 21 31.05 -11.25 -3.85
N SER A 22 31.90 -11.32 -2.83
CA SER A 22 31.65 -10.70 -1.53
C SER A 22 31.58 -9.20 -1.74
N VAL A 23 30.37 -8.67 -1.97
CA VAL A 23 30.14 -7.24 -1.97
C VAL A 23 30.35 -6.77 -0.55
N ALA A 24 31.47 -6.08 -0.32
CA ALA A 24 31.64 -5.24 0.85
C ALA A 24 30.45 -4.26 0.89
N MET A 25 29.53 -4.51 1.82
CA MET A 25 28.35 -3.67 2.05
C MET A 25 28.82 -2.33 2.62
N ALA A 26 29.14 -1.41 1.72
CA ALA A 26 29.32 -0.01 2.05
C ALA A 26 28.04 0.53 2.71
N GLN A 27 28.25 1.40 3.69
CA GLN A 27 27.26 1.94 4.60
C GLN A 27 26.19 2.75 3.85
N GLY A 28 25.09 2.10 3.50
CA GLY A 28 23.90 2.77 2.97
C GLY A 28 22.84 2.90 4.05
N THR A 29 22.36 4.12 4.28
CA THR A 29 21.11 4.44 5.03
C THR A 29 19.85 3.88 4.36
N ASN A 30 19.99 3.28 3.19
CA ASN A 30 18.90 2.81 2.35
C ASN A 30 18.58 1.35 2.62
N THR A 31 17.30 0.99 2.51
CA THR A 31 16.77 -0.38 2.63
C THR A 31 16.10 -0.78 1.32
N PRO A 32 16.84 -0.84 0.18
CA PRO A 32 16.24 -0.91 -1.15
C PRO A 32 15.36 -2.17 -1.36
N ARG A 33 15.69 -3.26 -0.68
CA ARG A 33 14.89 -4.50 -0.73
C ARG A 33 13.53 -4.35 -0.05
N ILE A 34 13.45 -3.56 1.02
CA ILE A 34 12.19 -3.25 1.72
C ILE A 34 11.36 -2.34 0.82
N ASP A 35 11.96 -1.26 0.30
CA ASP A 35 11.32 -0.33 -0.63
C ASP A 35 10.74 -1.07 -1.86
N GLN A 36 11.51 -2.00 -2.46
CA GLN A 36 11.07 -2.82 -3.60
C GLN A 36 9.89 -3.74 -3.25
N ALA A 37 9.93 -4.35 -2.07
CA ALA A 37 8.91 -5.29 -1.65
C ALA A 37 7.59 -4.56 -1.33
N GLN A 38 7.63 -3.37 -0.71
CA GLN A 38 6.44 -2.53 -0.53
C GLN A 38 5.82 -2.11 -1.86
N GLN A 39 6.64 -1.80 -2.87
CA GLN A 39 6.14 -1.52 -4.22
C GLN A 39 5.42 -2.72 -4.83
N ALA A 40 5.98 -3.92 -4.70
CA ALA A 40 5.35 -5.15 -5.17
C ALA A 40 4.03 -5.43 -4.44
N ILE A 41 4.00 -5.25 -3.12
CA ILE A 41 2.79 -5.38 -2.29
C ILE A 41 1.71 -4.40 -2.76
N SER A 42 2.05 -3.12 -2.93
CA SER A 42 1.12 -2.09 -3.40
C SER A 42 0.51 -2.46 -4.76
N ALA A 43 1.33 -2.92 -5.70
CA ALA A 43 0.86 -3.39 -7.02
C ALA A 43 -0.06 -4.61 -6.91
N ARG A 44 0.25 -5.54 -6.00
CA ARG A 44 -0.55 -6.75 -5.80
C ARG A 44 -1.90 -6.45 -5.15
N ILE A 45 -1.95 -5.51 -4.20
CA ILE A 45 -3.20 -5.00 -3.63
C ILE A 45 -4.07 -4.38 -4.73
N GLN A 46 -3.48 -3.55 -5.61
CA GLN A 46 -4.19 -2.96 -6.75
C GLN A 46 -4.74 -4.03 -7.70
N GLN A 47 -3.96 -5.06 -8.00
CA GLN A 47 -4.42 -6.19 -8.82
C GLN A 47 -5.59 -6.94 -8.15
N GLY A 48 -5.50 -7.22 -6.85
CA GLY A 48 -6.56 -7.88 -6.09
C GLY A 48 -7.85 -7.05 -6.06
N LEU A 49 -7.74 -5.72 -5.92
CA LEU A 49 -8.86 -4.80 -6.04
C LEU A 49 -9.50 -4.83 -7.43
N ALA A 50 -8.69 -4.74 -8.48
CA ALA A 50 -9.15 -4.68 -9.86
C ALA A 50 -9.84 -5.98 -10.31
N SER A 51 -9.37 -7.11 -9.81
CA SER A 51 -9.97 -8.43 -10.05
C SER A 51 -11.16 -8.74 -9.14
N GLY A 52 -11.40 -7.91 -8.11
CA GLY A 52 -12.44 -8.14 -7.10
C GLY A 52 -12.11 -9.24 -6.09
N HIS A 53 -10.88 -9.77 -6.08
CA HIS A 53 -10.41 -10.72 -5.08
C HIS A 53 -10.12 -10.06 -3.72
N ILE A 54 -9.83 -8.76 -3.71
CA ILE A 54 -9.68 -7.95 -2.50
C ILE A 54 -10.80 -6.92 -2.48
N THR A 55 -11.54 -6.85 -1.39
CA THR A 55 -12.56 -5.81 -1.19
C THR A 55 -11.91 -4.46 -0.89
N PRO A 56 -12.61 -3.34 -1.12
CA PRO A 56 -12.11 -2.02 -0.73
C PRO A 56 -11.79 -1.90 0.77
N SER A 57 -12.54 -2.60 1.62
CA SER A 57 -12.31 -2.63 3.06
C SER A 57 -11.01 -3.36 3.41
N GLU A 58 -10.77 -4.53 2.82
CA GLU A 58 -9.52 -5.29 3.00
C GLU A 58 -8.32 -4.53 2.46
N ALA A 59 -8.41 -3.97 1.25
CA ALA A 59 -7.31 -3.19 0.67
C ALA A 59 -6.91 -2.01 1.54
N ARG A 60 -7.89 -1.30 2.11
CA ARG A 60 -7.65 -0.21 3.05
C ARG A 60 -6.87 -0.68 4.28
N GLU A 61 -7.16 -1.86 4.80
CA GLU A 61 -6.40 -2.41 5.94
C GLU A 61 -4.97 -2.78 5.53
N LEU A 62 -4.80 -3.39 4.36
CA LEU A 62 -3.48 -3.70 3.80
C LEU A 62 -2.63 -2.44 3.61
N TYR A 63 -3.19 -1.35 3.06
CA TYR A 63 -2.49 -0.06 2.93
C TYR A 63 -2.14 0.58 4.28
N ARG A 64 -2.94 0.37 5.33
CA ARG A 64 -2.58 0.83 6.69
C ARG A 64 -1.38 0.06 7.23
N ARG A 65 -1.38 -1.27 7.07
CA ARG A 65 -0.26 -2.11 7.50
C ARG A 65 1.03 -1.77 6.75
N ASP A 66 0.95 -1.55 5.44
CA ASP A 66 2.10 -1.14 4.62
C ASP A 66 2.70 0.19 5.10
N ARG A 67 1.84 1.16 5.41
CA ARG A 67 2.24 2.44 6.01
C ARG A 67 2.91 2.29 7.37
N ASP A 68 2.42 1.40 8.22
CA ASP A 68 3.05 1.18 9.52
C ASP A 68 4.47 0.63 9.37
N ILE A 69 4.72 -0.17 8.33
CA ILE A 69 6.07 -0.61 7.94
C ILE A 69 6.91 0.59 7.47
N ASP A 70 6.40 1.43 6.57
CA ASP A 70 7.10 2.63 6.08
C ASP A 70 7.44 3.61 7.22
N VAL A 71 6.54 3.80 8.19
CA VAL A 71 6.78 4.62 9.38
C VAL A 71 7.88 4.03 10.24
N ARG A 72 7.91 2.71 10.46
CA ARG A 72 8.99 2.03 11.19
C ARG A 72 10.32 2.16 10.47
N GLU A 73 10.32 1.91 9.17
CA GLU A 73 11.51 2.06 8.32
C GLU A 73 12.06 3.48 8.36
N SER A 74 11.20 4.49 8.24
CA SER A 74 11.58 5.90 8.38
C SER A 74 12.17 6.24 9.76
N ARG A 75 11.72 5.57 10.83
CA ARG A 75 12.28 5.75 12.18
C ARG A 75 13.66 5.13 12.30
N PHE A 76 13.85 3.93 11.76
CA PHE A 76 15.17 3.26 11.73
C PHE A 76 16.18 3.98 10.82
N LYS A 77 15.70 4.81 9.87
CA LYS A 77 16.55 5.69 9.07
C LYS A 77 16.88 7.01 9.79
N SER A 78 16.15 7.37 10.85
CA SER A 78 16.21 8.72 11.44
C SER A 78 17.41 9.00 12.33
N ASP A 79 17.98 7.97 12.95
CA ASP A 79 19.24 8.02 13.73
C ASP A 79 20.49 7.83 12.85
N GLY A 80 20.29 7.71 11.53
CA GLY A 80 21.33 7.68 10.53
C GLY A 80 21.71 6.28 10.05
N ARG A 81 21.30 5.17 10.68
CA ARG A 81 21.49 3.80 10.16
C ARG A 81 20.53 2.79 10.81
N ALA A 82 19.78 2.06 9.99
CA ALA A 82 19.08 0.87 10.46
C ALA A 82 20.07 -0.25 10.84
N THR A 83 19.92 -0.81 12.03
CA THR A 83 20.66 -1.99 12.51
C THR A 83 20.26 -3.25 11.74
N GLU A 84 21.06 -4.31 11.86
CA GLU A 84 20.72 -5.60 11.23
C GLU A 84 19.43 -6.20 11.80
N GLN A 85 19.21 -6.08 13.11
CA GLN A 85 17.98 -6.54 13.77
C GLN A 85 16.74 -5.79 13.25
N GLU A 86 16.83 -4.47 13.09
CA GLU A 86 15.75 -3.65 12.54
C GLU A 86 15.44 -4.00 11.09
N ARG A 87 16.47 -4.26 10.27
CA ARG A 87 16.29 -4.75 8.89
C ARG A 87 15.59 -6.10 8.86
N GLN A 88 15.96 -7.02 9.76
CA GLN A 88 15.30 -8.32 9.87
C GLN A 88 13.85 -8.18 10.28
N GLN A 89 13.54 -7.28 11.22
CA GLN A 89 12.17 -6.97 11.61
C GLN A 89 11.34 -6.45 10.43
N LEU A 90 11.84 -5.44 9.70
CA LEU A 90 11.15 -4.92 8.51
C LEU A 90 10.90 -6.02 7.47
N ARG A 91 11.89 -6.88 7.25
CA ARG A 91 11.76 -7.99 6.30
C ARG A 91 10.68 -8.99 6.73
N SER A 92 10.61 -9.30 8.02
CA SER A 92 9.55 -10.14 8.58
C SER A 92 8.18 -9.50 8.37
N ASP A 93 8.05 -8.20 8.68
CA ASP A 93 6.79 -7.47 8.57
C ASP A 93 6.27 -7.45 7.12
N VAL A 94 7.16 -7.14 6.16
CA VAL A 94 6.85 -7.13 4.73
C VAL A 94 6.49 -8.52 4.22
N ASN A 95 7.23 -9.56 4.62
CA ASN A 95 6.90 -10.93 4.24
C ASN A 95 5.52 -11.36 4.77
N ALA A 96 5.20 -11.00 6.02
CA ALA A 96 3.90 -11.28 6.62
C ALA A 96 2.76 -10.54 5.89
N LEU A 97 2.97 -9.28 5.52
CA LEU A 97 2.01 -8.51 4.72
C LEU A 97 1.84 -9.12 3.32
N SER A 98 2.94 -9.46 2.64
CA SER A 98 2.88 -10.11 1.33
C SER A 98 2.09 -11.42 1.38
N ALA A 99 2.33 -12.26 2.38
CA ALA A 99 1.62 -13.53 2.54
C ALA A 99 0.12 -13.33 2.82
N GLU A 100 -0.25 -12.26 3.53
CA GLU A 100 -1.65 -11.90 3.74
C GLU A 100 -2.33 -11.46 2.43
N VAL A 101 -1.68 -10.60 1.65
CA VAL A 101 -2.19 -10.17 0.33
C VAL A 101 -2.44 -11.40 -0.56
N GLU A 102 -1.47 -12.32 -0.64
CA GLU A 102 -1.62 -13.54 -1.43
C GLU A 102 -2.73 -14.45 -0.92
N ARG A 103 -2.89 -14.61 0.41
CA ARG A 103 -4.02 -15.35 0.97
C ARG A 103 -5.36 -14.74 0.58
N LEU A 104 -5.49 -13.41 0.67
CA LEU A 104 -6.74 -12.73 0.32
C LEU A 104 -7.07 -12.91 -1.16
N ILE A 105 -6.06 -12.84 -2.03
CA ILE A 105 -6.24 -13.08 -3.48
C ILE A 105 -6.61 -14.53 -3.77
N ALA A 106 -5.96 -15.50 -3.10
CA ALA A 106 -6.21 -16.92 -3.31
C ALA A 106 -7.56 -17.38 -2.74
N ASN A 107 -8.00 -16.81 -1.63
CA ASN A 107 -9.25 -17.18 -0.98
C ASN A 107 -10.45 -16.51 -1.67
N ARG A 108 -11.12 -17.25 -2.55
CA ARG A 108 -12.29 -16.80 -3.33
C ARG A 108 -13.55 -16.49 -2.48
N ALA A 109 -13.51 -16.61 -1.16
CA ALA A 109 -14.63 -16.26 -0.29
C ALA A 109 -14.58 -14.78 0.10
N VAL A 110 -15.03 -13.91 -0.80
CA VAL A 110 -15.20 -12.49 -0.50
C VAL A 110 -16.37 -12.32 0.47
N VAL A 111 -16.09 -12.20 1.76
CA VAL A 111 -17.11 -11.94 2.80
C VAL A 111 -17.34 -10.44 2.88
N THR A 112 -18.46 -9.96 2.35
CA THR A 112 -18.88 -8.57 2.55
C THR A 112 -19.34 -8.40 3.99
N GLN A 113 -18.64 -7.58 4.78
CA GLN A 113 -19.00 -7.33 6.18
C GLN A 113 -20.32 -6.56 6.29
N PRO A 114 -21.22 -6.90 7.24
CA PRO A 114 -22.38 -6.09 7.59
C PRO A 114 -21.96 -4.65 7.93
N GLY A 115 -22.71 -3.65 7.45
CA GLY A 115 -22.34 -2.24 7.61
C GLY A 115 -21.21 -1.79 6.67
N SER A 116 -20.82 -2.59 5.68
CA SER A 116 -19.89 -2.17 4.62
C SER A 116 -20.36 -0.89 3.93
N THR A 117 -19.41 -0.01 3.64
CA THR A 117 -19.67 1.27 2.96
C THR A 117 -18.86 1.35 1.67
N PRO A 118 -19.18 0.55 0.64
CA PRO A 118 -18.30 0.38 -0.53
C PRO A 118 -17.87 1.71 -1.16
N GLY A 119 -18.78 2.67 -1.28
CA GLY A 119 -18.45 4.00 -1.84
C GLY A 119 -17.51 4.86 -0.98
N ILE A 120 -17.55 4.72 0.35
CA ILE A 120 -16.63 5.41 1.29
C ILE A 120 -15.28 4.70 1.25
N ASP A 121 -15.30 3.36 1.32
CA ASP A 121 -14.11 2.52 1.33
C ASP A 121 -13.30 2.71 0.04
N ASN A 122 -13.96 2.68 -1.12
CA ASN A 122 -13.34 2.96 -2.42
C ASN A 122 -12.66 4.32 -2.45
N ARG A 123 -13.31 5.36 -1.90
CA ARG A 123 -12.71 6.71 -1.87
C ARG A 123 -11.48 6.76 -0.97
N GLN A 124 -11.49 6.07 0.16
CA GLN A 124 -10.33 5.97 1.04
C GLN A 124 -9.17 5.23 0.38
N VAL A 125 -9.44 4.09 -0.26
CA VAL A 125 -8.44 3.32 -1.03
C VAL A 125 -7.79 4.20 -2.11
N ASN A 126 -8.59 4.92 -2.90
CA ASN A 126 -8.07 5.83 -3.92
C ASN A 126 -7.22 6.95 -3.32
N ILE A 127 -7.58 7.47 -2.14
CA ILE A 127 -6.81 8.50 -1.45
C ILE A 127 -5.47 7.93 -0.97
N SER A 128 -5.46 6.78 -0.30
CA SER A 128 -4.25 6.07 0.11
C SER A 128 -3.31 5.86 -1.07
N GLN A 129 -3.80 5.29 -2.17
CA GLN A 129 -3.01 5.05 -3.39
C GLN A 129 -2.36 6.33 -3.92
N ARG A 130 -3.12 7.44 -3.99
CA ARG A 130 -2.59 8.72 -4.46
C ARG A 130 -1.53 9.31 -3.54
N ILE A 131 -1.64 9.10 -2.23
CA ILE A 131 -0.60 9.51 -1.29
C ILE A 131 0.67 8.70 -1.56
N ASP A 132 0.56 7.37 -1.64
CA ASP A 132 1.70 6.47 -1.82
C ASP A 132 2.40 6.70 -3.18
N GLU A 133 1.63 6.91 -4.25
CA GLU A 133 2.16 7.31 -5.56
C GLU A 133 2.82 8.69 -5.54
N GLY A 134 2.23 9.63 -4.79
CA GLY A 134 2.79 10.96 -4.61
C GLY A 134 4.15 10.92 -3.90
N VAL A 135 4.26 10.11 -2.84
CA VAL A 135 5.52 9.90 -2.10
C VAL A 135 6.56 9.21 -2.98
N ARG A 136 6.19 8.11 -3.66
CA ARG A 136 7.11 7.38 -4.55
C ARG A 136 7.61 8.23 -5.70
N ALA A 137 6.75 9.07 -6.28
CA ALA A 137 7.13 10.01 -7.33
C ALA A 137 7.90 11.24 -6.80
N GLY A 138 8.11 11.35 -5.49
CA GLY A 138 8.75 12.49 -4.84
C GLY A 138 7.94 13.79 -4.88
N ARG A 139 6.66 13.72 -5.27
CA ARG A 139 5.72 14.87 -5.36
C ARG A 139 5.04 15.20 -4.03
N ILE A 140 5.09 14.28 -3.07
CA ILE A 140 4.63 14.48 -1.69
C ILE A 140 5.82 14.17 -0.79
N SER A 141 6.20 15.11 0.06
CA SER A 141 7.24 14.87 1.05
C SER A 141 6.78 13.91 2.14
N GLN A 142 7.72 13.25 2.82
CA GLN A 142 7.40 12.37 3.94
C GLN A 142 6.62 13.07 5.07
N ARG A 143 6.89 14.35 5.31
CA ARG A 143 6.17 15.16 6.29
C ARG A 143 4.70 15.38 5.87
N GLU A 144 4.46 15.68 4.59
CA GLU A 144 3.11 15.85 4.06
C GLU A 144 2.34 14.54 4.07
N ALA A 145 2.98 13.43 3.66
CA ALA A 145 2.40 12.09 3.70
C ALA A 145 1.92 11.74 5.12
N ARG A 146 2.76 11.95 6.14
CA ARG A 146 2.38 11.75 7.55
C ARG A 146 1.14 12.55 7.96
N ARG A 147 1.04 13.82 7.53
CA ARG A 147 -0.14 14.67 7.79
C ARG A 147 -1.38 14.15 7.08
N LEU A 148 -1.28 13.76 5.82
CA LEU A 148 -2.39 13.24 5.01
C LEU A 148 -2.91 11.92 5.59
N HIS A 149 -2.00 11.00 5.93
CA HIS A 149 -2.36 9.74 6.58
C HIS A 149 -2.96 9.94 7.97
N SER A 150 -2.53 10.95 8.73
CA SER A 150 -3.18 11.27 10.00
C SER A 150 -4.64 11.64 9.81
N ARG A 151 -4.94 12.47 8.81
CA ARG A 151 -6.31 12.85 8.50
C ARG A 151 -7.13 11.68 8.00
N GLU A 152 -6.54 10.79 7.20
CA GLU A 152 -7.21 9.57 6.81
C GLU A 152 -7.58 8.69 8.01
N ARG A 153 -6.69 8.57 9.00
CA ARG A 153 -7.00 7.89 10.27
C ARG A 153 -8.14 8.58 11.01
N ASP A 154 -8.22 9.91 10.99
CA ASP A 154 -9.33 10.64 11.62
C ASP A 154 -10.67 10.29 10.95
N VAL A 155 -10.70 10.22 9.62
CA VAL A 155 -11.90 9.79 8.86
C VAL A 155 -12.25 8.34 9.15
N ALA A 156 -11.26 7.45 9.20
CA ALA A 156 -11.48 6.05 9.55
C ALA A 156 -12.06 5.87 10.96
N ARG A 157 -11.55 6.61 11.95
CA ARG A 157 -12.11 6.60 13.31
C ARG A 157 -13.55 7.11 13.35
N LEU A 158 -13.85 8.13 12.54
CA LEU A 158 -15.22 8.65 12.41
C LEU A 158 -16.15 7.60 11.79
N GLU A 159 -15.71 6.91 10.75
CA GLU A 159 -16.47 5.84 10.10
C GLU A 159 -16.77 4.68 11.05
N VAL A 160 -15.79 4.26 11.86
CA VAL A 160 -16.00 3.22 12.89
C VAL A 160 -17.04 3.68 13.92
N ARG A 161 -17.02 4.95 14.33
CA ARG A 161 -18.03 5.50 15.25
C ARG A 161 -19.44 5.45 14.66
N PHE A 162 -19.59 5.77 13.38
CA PHE A 162 -20.88 5.70 12.65
C PHE A 162 -21.32 4.28 12.33
N LYS A 163 -20.42 3.29 12.38
CA LYS A 163 -20.77 1.87 12.22
C LYS A 163 -21.17 1.20 13.53
N ARG A 164 -21.04 1.89 14.67
CA ARG A 164 -21.19 1.28 16.01
C ARG A 164 -22.58 0.73 16.29
N ASP A 165 -23.62 1.37 15.78
CA ASP A 165 -25.01 0.91 15.88
C ASP A 165 -25.42 -0.03 14.73
N GLY A 166 -24.46 -0.42 13.88
CA GLY A 166 -24.63 -1.35 12.77
C GLY A 166 -25.11 -0.71 11.48
N VAL A 167 -25.49 0.59 11.47
CA VAL A 167 -26.06 1.24 10.28
C VAL A 167 -25.52 2.66 10.11
N VAL A 168 -24.80 2.90 9.01
CA VAL A 168 -24.39 4.27 8.64
C VAL A 168 -25.55 5.01 7.96
N THR A 169 -26.13 5.98 8.65
CA THR A 169 -27.24 6.81 8.16
C THR A 169 -26.84 7.68 6.95
N GLN A 170 -27.83 8.27 6.26
CA GLN A 170 -27.55 9.15 5.13
C GLN A 170 -26.77 10.42 5.54
N GLN A 171 -27.07 10.98 6.72
CA GLN A 171 -26.39 12.17 7.23
C GLN A 171 -24.93 11.87 7.56
N GLU A 172 -24.66 10.77 8.27
CA GLU A 172 -23.32 10.29 8.58
C GLU A 172 -22.51 9.99 7.30
N ARG A 173 -23.15 9.39 6.30
CA ARG A 173 -22.56 9.16 4.98
C ARG A 173 -22.17 10.47 4.29
N ARG A 174 -23.03 11.50 4.31
CA ARG A 174 -22.71 12.83 3.76
C ARG A 174 -21.54 13.46 4.51
N GLN A 175 -21.50 13.32 5.84
CA GLN A 175 -20.38 13.82 6.64
C GLN A 175 -19.06 13.14 6.26
N LEU A 176 -19.04 11.81 6.13
CA LEU A 176 -17.86 11.07 5.66
C LEU A 176 -17.43 11.51 4.26
N GLN A 177 -18.38 11.67 3.32
CA GLN A 177 -18.10 12.15 1.97
C GLN A 177 -17.48 13.55 1.97
N ASN A 178 -17.98 14.46 2.80
CA ASN A 178 -17.43 15.81 2.93
C ASN A 178 -15.99 15.78 3.47
N GLN A 179 -15.72 14.95 4.49
CA GLN A 179 -14.37 14.77 5.03
C GLN A 179 -13.39 14.19 4.00
N LEU A 180 -13.82 13.18 3.25
CA LEU A 180 -13.03 12.59 2.17
C LEU A 180 -12.77 13.56 1.01
N THR A 181 -13.75 14.40 0.68
CA THR A 181 -13.60 15.45 -0.35
C THR A 181 -12.55 16.46 0.07
N LYS A 182 -12.59 16.94 1.32
CA LYS A 182 -11.55 17.81 1.87
C LYS A 182 -10.19 17.13 1.85
N LEU A 183 -10.10 15.88 2.31
CA LEU A 183 -8.84 15.12 2.31
C LEU A 183 -8.27 14.97 0.90
N ARG A 184 -9.10 14.65 -0.10
CA ARG A 184 -8.69 14.58 -1.50
C ARG A 184 -8.09 15.90 -1.99
N GLN A 185 -8.73 17.04 -1.68
CA GLN A 185 -8.21 18.36 -2.04
C GLN A 185 -6.86 18.63 -1.38
N ASP A 186 -6.65 18.17 -0.14
CA ASP A 186 -5.35 18.28 0.52
C ASP A 186 -4.25 17.44 -0.13
N VAL A 187 -4.59 16.22 -0.58
CA VAL A 187 -3.66 15.39 -1.38
C VAL A 187 -3.31 16.10 -2.68
N GLU A 188 -4.30 16.66 -3.38
CA GLU A 188 -4.10 17.41 -4.62
C GLU A 188 -3.21 18.64 -4.41
N ARG A 189 -3.43 19.39 -3.33
CA ARG A 189 -2.57 20.51 -2.97
C ARG A 189 -1.14 20.07 -2.67
N ALA A 190 -0.94 19.00 -1.91
CA ALA A 190 0.40 18.48 -1.61
C ALA A 190 1.16 18.11 -2.90
N ILE A 191 0.53 17.34 -3.79
CA ILE A 191 1.11 16.94 -5.08
C ILE A 191 1.50 18.16 -5.94
N ASN A 192 0.70 19.24 -5.89
CA ASN A 192 0.91 20.42 -6.70
C ASN A 192 1.90 21.43 -6.09
N ASN A 193 2.05 21.44 -4.76
CA ASN A 193 2.94 22.38 -4.06
C ASN A 193 4.42 22.07 -4.30
N ASP A 194 4.82 20.79 -4.39
CA ASP A 194 6.22 20.41 -4.67
C ASP A 194 6.72 20.95 -6.03
N ARG A 195 5.83 21.01 -7.04
CA ARG A 195 6.14 21.61 -8.36
C ARG A 195 6.54 23.08 -8.30
N ARG A 196 6.16 23.81 -7.24
CA ARG A 196 6.48 25.24 -7.06
C ARG A 196 7.70 25.48 -6.15
N GLY A 197 8.14 24.46 -5.41
CA GLY A 197 9.23 24.55 -4.44
C GLY A 197 10.63 24.24 -5.01
N ARG A 198 10.73 23.50 -6.13
CA ARG A 198 12.00 23.17 -6.81
C ARG A 198 12.29 24.08 -8.01
N GLY A 199 12.12 25.38 -7.80
CA GLY A 199 12.36 26.40 -8.80
C GLY A 199 13.39 27.42 -8.37
N TYR A 200 14.48 27.03 -7.70
CA TYR A 200 15.70 27.81 -7.48
C TYR A 200 16.89 26.88 -7.26
#